data_AF-A0A444VKA8-F1
#
_entry.id   AF-A0A444VKA8-F1
#
_cell.length_a   1.000
_cell.length_b   1.000
_cell.length_c   1.000
_cell.angle_alpha   90.00
_cell.angle_beta   90.00
_cell.angle_gamma   90.00
#
_symmetry.space_group_name_H-M   'P 1'
#
loop_
_entity.id
_entity.type
_entity.pdbx_description
1 polymer ?
#
loop_
_entity_poly.entity_id
_entity_poly.type
_entity_poly.pdbx_seq_one_letter_code
_entity_poly.pdbx_strand_id
1 'polypeptide(L)'
;MAETGEPTYDYVCFGDLAYEFDFSDLKEAEQKIKRKLKYYGLGKYDQERIEYVRKLKNDLFREIGLQSKSKFFNPSKSNFAEFTDFDSEKMKKDYLDRYDKISDSDMSRILNFAIYLYHMR
;
A
#
# COMPACT_ATOMS: atom_id res chain seq x y z
N MET A 1 4.65 -15.39 2.72
CA MET A 1 5.76 -15.33 1.74
C MET A 1 5.43 -14.17 0.81
N ALA A 2 6.25 -13.11 0.79
CA ALA A 2 6.00 -11.97 -0.10
C ALA A 2 6.26 -12.42 -1.54
N GLU A 3 5.27 -12.31 -2.42
CA GLU A 3 5.45 -12.59 -3.84
C GLU A 3 6.57 -11.71 -4.38
N THR A 4 7.67 -12.35 -4.79
CA THR A 4 8.85 -11.72 -5.39
C THR A 4 8.55 -11.38 -6.85
N GLY A 5 7.59 -10.47 -7.07
CA GLY A 5 7.35 -9.84 -8.36
C GLY A 5 8.39 -8.76 -8.63
N GLU A 6 8.70 -8.51 -9.91
CA GLU A 6 9.58 -7.42 -10.31
C GLU A 6 9.14 -6.08 -9.68
N PRO A 7 10.07 -5.21 -9.29
CA PRO A 7 9.74 -3.89 -8.78
C PRO A 7 8.98 -3.10 -9.84
N THR A 8 7.83 -2.54 -9.48
CA THR A 8 7.05 -1.63 -10.32
C THR A 8 7.15 -0.22 -9.75
N TYR A 9 6.80 0.78 -10.56
CA TYR A 9 6.80 2.18 -10.12
C TYR A 9 5.92 2.36 -8.88
N ASP A 10 4.67 1.90 -8.94
CA ASP A 10 3.69 2.14 -7.89
C ASP A 10 4.02 1.39 -6.60
N TYR A 11 4.45 0.12 -6.71
CA TYR A 11 4.82 -0.66 -5.53
C TYR A 11 6.06 -0.09 -4.84
N VAL A 12 7.06 0.36 -5.60
CA VAL A 12 8.25 1.03 -5.05
C VAL A 12 7.87 2.32 -4.34
N CYS A 13 7.04 3.16 -4.98
CA CYS A 13 6.54 4.38 -4.36
C CYS A 13 5.77 4.09 -3.08
N PHE A 14 4.82 3.16 -3.12
CA PHE A 14 4.02 2.77 -1.96
C PHE A 14 4.90 2.28 -0.81
N GLY A 15 5.92 1.46 -1.12
CA GLY A 15 6.83 0.88 -0.14
C GLY A 15 7.53 1.91 0.74
N ASP A 16 8.03 3.01 0.16
CA ASP A 16 8.63 4.10 0.94
C ASP A 16 7.57 5.00 1.59
N LEU A 17 6.47 5.31 0.88
CA LEU A 17 5.39 6.14 1.41
C LEU A 17 4.70 5.50 2.62
N ALA A 18 4.63 4.17 2.68
CA ALA A 18 3.99 3.44 3.77
C ALA A 18 4.65 3.69 5.13
N TYR A 19 5.93 4.06 5.15
CA TYR A 19 6.68 4.44 6.36
C TYR A 19 6.75 5.95 6.59
N GLU A 20 6.09 6.77 5.77
CA GLU A 20 5.95 8.21 6.00
C GLU A 20 4.91 8.43 7.11
N PHE A 21 5.35 8.85 8.29
CA PHE A 21 4.50 9.09 9.48
C PHE A 21 4.22 10.57 9.74
N ASP A 22 5.17 11.47 9.45
CA ASP A 22 5.00 12.91 9.63
C ASP A 22 5.59 13.76 8.48
N PHE A 23 5.41 15.09 8.56
CA PHE A 23 5.89 16.02 7.53
C PHE A 23 7.43 16.08 7.41
N SER A 24 8.18 15.67 8.44
CA SER A 24 9.64 15.56 8.39
C SER A 24 10.08 14.46 7.43
N ASP A 25 9.28 13.39 7.34
CA ASP A 25 9.58 12.21 6.54
C ASP A 25 9.39 12.43 5.03
N LEU A 26 8.69 13.49 4.62
CA LEU A 26 8.36 13.76 3.21
C LEU A 26 9.62 13.85 2.32
N LYS A 27 10.59 14.66 2.73
CA LYS A 27 11.82 14.85 1.96
C LYS A 27 12.67 13.58 1.92
N GLU A 28 12.68 12.81 3.01
CA GLU A 28 13.42 11.56 3.08
C GLU A 28 12.78 10.48 2.20
N ALA A 29 11.45 10.32 2.29
CA ALA A 29 10.68 9.42 1.45
C ALA A 29 10.86 9.75 -0.03
N GLU A 30 10.76 11.02 -0.42
CA GLU A 30 11.00 11.44 -1.80
C GLU A 30 12.41 11.11 -2.30
N GLN A 31 13.44 11.34 -1.47
CA GLN A 31 14.81 10.99 -1.85
C GLN A 31 14.98 9.47 -2.02
N LYS A 32 14.38 8.65 -1.14
CA LYS A 32 14.41 7.19 -1.26
C LYS A 32 13.71 6.71 -2.52
N ILE A 33 12.52 7.26 -2.82
CA ILE A 33 11.77 6.97 -4.04
C ILE A 33 12.61 7.32 -5.28
N LYS A 34 13.16 8.55 -5.36
CA LYS A 34 14.02 8.97 -6.48
C LYS A 34 15.19 8.02 -6.70
N ARG A 35 15.84 7.58 -5.62
CA ARG A 35 16.96 6.62 -5.68
C ARG A 35 16.51 5.26 -6.20
N LYS A 36 15.40 4.71 -5.69
CA LYS A 36 14.91 3.39 -6.10
C LYS A 36 14.36 3.38 -7.53
N LEU A 37 13.64 4.42 -7.95
CA LEU A 37 13.17 4.55 -9.33
C LEU A 37 14.34 4.54 -10.32
N LYS A 38 15.42 5.26 -9.99
CA LYS A 38 16.66 5.24 -10.79
C LYS A 38 17.33 3.86 -10.78
N TYR A 39 17.44 3.25 -9.61
CA TYR A 39 18.10 1.94 -9.45
C TYR A 39 17.41 0.83 -10.26
N TYR A 40 16.08 0.81 -10.25
CA TYR A 40 15.28 -0.18 -10.98
C TYR A 40 14.92 0.24 -12.42
N GLY A 41 15.31 1.44 -12.86
CA GLY A 41 15.01 1.92 -14.21
C GLY A 41 13.52 2.16 -14.48
N LEU A 42 12.73 2.51 -13.45
CA LEU A 42 11.26 2.57 -13.51
C LEU A 42 10.70 3.89 -14.05
N GLY A 43 11.55 4.75 -14.60
CA GLY A 43 11.16 6.08 -15.09
C GLY A 43 11.58 7.22 -14.15
N LYS A 44 11.13 8.43 -14.48
CA LYS A 44 11.44 9.64 -13.72
C LYS A 44 10.45 9.80 -12.57
N TYR A 45 10.89 10.49 -11.53
CA TYR A 45 10.03 10.93 -10.44
C TYR A 45 8.92 11.84 -10.99
N ASP A 46 7.67 11.46 -10.71
CA ASP A 46 6.45 12.18 -11.04
C ASP A 46 5.70 12.50 -9.75
N GLN A 47 5.56 13.80 -9.45
CA GLN A 47 4.91 14.30 -8.24
C GLN A 47 3.43 13.90 -8.19
N GLU A 48 2.69 14.09 -9.28
CA GLU A 48 1.25 13.81 -9.33
C GLU A 48 0.99 12.31 -9.13
N ARG A 49 1.84 11.46 -9.73
CA ARG A 49 1.74 10.01 -9.55
C ARG A 49 2.02 9.60 -8.10
N ILE A 50 3.01 10.22 -7.47
CA ILE A 50 3.38 9.91 -6.08
C ILE A 50 2.30 10.38 -5.12
N GLU A 51 1.70 11.54 -5.34
CA GLU A 51 0.55 12.02 -4.56
C GLU A 51 -0.66 11.11 -4.72
N TYR A 52 -0.89 10.57 -5.92
CA TYR A 52 -1.92 9.57 -6.16
C TYR A 52 -1.69 8.29 -5.33
N VAL A 53 -0.46 7.76 -5.31
CA VAL A 53 -0.09 6.60 -4.47
C VAL A 53 -0.15 6.94 -2.97
N ARG A 54 0.21 8.16 -2.57
CA ARG A 54 0.11 8.64 -1.18
C ARG A 54 -1.35 8.70 -0.73
N LYS A 55 -2.25 9.13 -1.59
CA LYS A 55 -3.70 9.11 -1.32
C LYS A 55 -4.19 7.67 -1.13
N LEU A 56 -3.78 6.73 -1.99
CA LEU A 56 -4.08 5.30 -1.83
C LEU A 56 -3.61 4.78 -0.46
N LYS A 57 -2.37 5.06 -0.07
CA LYS A 57 -1.85 4.71 1.26
C LYS A 57 -2.74 5.21 2.39
N ASN A 58 -3.06 6.50 2.37
CA ASN A 58 -3.85 7.11 3.45
C ASN A 58 -5.25 6.50 3.54
N ASP A 59 -5.91 6.28 2.41
CA ASP A 59 -7.23 5.67 2.37
C ASP A 59 -7.19 4.19 2.81
N LEU A 60 -6.13 3.44 2.48
CA LEU A 60 -5.93 2.08 2.96
C LEU A 60 -5.70 2.02 4.47
N PHE A 61 -4.77 2.79 5.00
CA PHE A 61 -4.48 2.78 6.44
C PHE A 61 -5.67 3.28 7.26
N ARG A 62 -6.44 4.23 6.74
CA ARG A 62 -7.70 4.65 7.36
C ARG A 62 -8.71 3.51 7.39
N GLU A 63 -8.91 2.80 6.29
CA GLU A 63 -9.87 1.70 6.20
C GLU A 63 -9.46 0.50 7.09
N ILE A 64 -8.19 0.08 7.01
CA ILE A 64 -7.67 -1.02 7.82
C ILE A 64 -7.73 -0.67 9.32
N GLY A 65 -7.47 0.60 9.66
CA GLY A 65 -7.60 1.10 11.04
C GLY A 65 -9.02 1.05 11.61
N LEU A 66 -10.06 0.87 10.79
CA LEU A 66 -11.43 0.66 11.28
C LEU A 66 -11.63 -0.71 11.93
N GLN A 67 -10.75 -1.69 11.68
CA GLN A 67 -10.85 -3.06 12.20
C GLN A 67 -12.26 -3.64 12.01
N SER A 68 -12.92 -4.10 13.08
CA SER A 68 -14.28 -4.65 13.09
C SER A 68 -15.37 -3.72 12.57
N LYS A 69 -15.08 -2.43 12.37
CA LYS A 69 -16.00 -1.47 11.74
C LYS A 69 -15.83 -1.38 10.22
N SER A 70 -14.76 -1.95 9.66
CA SER A 70 -14.56 -2.00 8.22
C SER A 70 -15.54 -2.98 7.58
N LYS A 71 -16.09 -2.60 6.43
CA LYS A 71 -16.95 -3.48 5.60
C LYS A 71 -16.19 -4.65 4.95
N PHE A 72 -14.86 -4.65 5.09
CA PHE A 72 -13.94 -5.67 4.61
C PHE A 72 -13.43 -6.56 5.74
N PHE A 73 -13.70 -6.22 7.00
CA PHE A 73 -13.26 -7.03 8.13
C PHE A 73 -14.05 -8.34 8.17
N ASN A 74 -13.33 -9.44 8.10
CA ASN A 74 -13.82 -10.79 8.21
C ASN A 74 -12.99 -11.49 9.30
N PRO A 75 -13.47 -11.49 10.56
CA PRO A 75 -12.66 -11.96 11.68
C PRO A 75 -12.19 -13.39 11.42
N SER A 76 -10.88 -13.60 11.51
CA SER A 76 -10.31 -14.94 11.50
C SER A 76 -10.87 -15.76 12.65
N LYS A 77 -10.78 -17.09 12.55
CA LYS A 77 -11.23 -18.01 13.63
C LYS A 77 -10.32 -17.94 14.88
N SER A 78 -9.26 -17.16 14.81
CA SER A 78 -8.26 -17.00 15.85
C SER A 78 -8.69 -15.92 16.85
N ASN A 79 -8.17 -16.01 18.07
CA ASN A 79 -8.33 -14.95 19.07
C ASN A 79 -7.31 -13.81 18.87
N PHE A 80 -6.47 -13.89 17.84
CA PHE A 80 -5.44 -12.91 17.52
C PHE A 80 -5.72 -12.24 16.18
N ALA A 81 -5.21 -11.02 16.00
CA ALA A 81 -5.33 -10.32 14.74
C ALA A 81 -4.45 -11.00 13.68
N GLU A 82 -5.03 -11.42 12.56
CA GLU A 82 -4.38 -12.14 11.47
C GLU A 82 -4.47 -11.39 10.15
N PHE A 83 -3.50 -11.61 9.26
CA PHE A 83 -3.54 -11.04 7.89
C PHE A 83 -4.78 -11.47 7.09
N THR A 84 -5.48 -12.50 7.54
CA THR A 84 -6.72 -13.04 6.99
C THR A 84 -7.97 -12.35 7.55
N ASP A 85 -7.82 -11.40 8.48
CA ASP A 85 -8.93 -10.64 9.07
C ASP A 85 -9.59 -9.67 8.08
N PHE A 86 -9.02 -9.51 6.89
CA PHE A 86 -9.57 -8.68 5.82
C PHE A 86 -9.86 -9.50 4.57
N ASP A 87 -11.04 -9.29 3.99
CA ASP A 87 -11.40 -9.80 2.66
C ASP A 87 -10.61 -9.05 1.58
N SER A 88 -9.41 -9.55 1.30
CA SER A 88 -8.45 -8.95 0.37
C SER A 88 -8.98 -8.88 -1.07
N GLU A 89 -9.77 -9.86 -1.50
CA GLU A 89 -10.38 -9.88 -2.84
C GLU A 89 -11.43 -8.79 -2.99
N LYS A 90 -12.29 -8.63 -1.98
CA LYS A 90 -13.29 -7.55 -1.95
C LYS A 90 -12.63 -6.18 -1.87
N MET A 91 -11.59 -6.02 -1.04
CA MET A 91 -10.81 -4.78 -0.99
C MET A 91 -10.17 -4.46 -2.33
N LYS A 92 -9.52 -5.44 -2.97
CA LYS A 92 -8.87 -5.27 -4.27
C LYS A 92 -9.83 -4.74 -5.32
N LYS A 93 -10.99 -5.36 -5.46
CA LYS A 93 -12.02 -4.90 -6.40
C LYS A 93 -12.44 -3.47 -6.12
N ASP A 94 -12.80 -3.16 -4.88
CA ASP A 94 -13.26 -1.83 -4.46
C ASP A 94 -12.20 -0.72 -4.63
N TYR A 95 -10.91 -1.06 -4.47
CA TYR A 95 -9.81 -0.11 -4.61
C TYR A 95 -9.33 0.01 -6.05
N LEU A 96 -9.44 -1.02 -6.89
CA LEU A 96 -9.18 -0.89 -8.33
C LEU A 96 -10.23 0.01 -9.01
N ASP A 97 -11.50 -0.07 -8.58
CA ASP A 97 -12.55 0.82 -9.09
C ASP A 97 -12.30 2.30 -8.74
N ARG A 98 -11.61 2.57 -7.61
CA ARG A 98 -11.28 3.92 -7.14
C ARG A 98 -9.91 4.41 -7.61
N TYR A 99 -8.97 3.50 -7.81
CA TYR A 99 -7.58 3.77 -8.18
C TYR A 99 -7.24 3.09 -9.52
N ASP A 100 -7.94 3.52 -10.55
CA ASP A 100 -7.91 3.04 -11.93
C ASP A 100 -6.53 3.04 -12.59
N LYS A 101 -5.58 3.82 -12.07
CA LYS A 101 -4.22 3.87 -12.62
C LYS A 101 -3.28 2.83 -12.02
N ILE A 102 -3.65 2.15 -10.92
CA ILE A 102 -2.82 1.10 -10.30
C ILE A 102 -3.12 -0.23 -11.00
N SER A 103 -2.07 -0.97 -11.34
CA SER A 103 -2.25 -2.29 -11.94
C SER A 103 -2.90 -3.27 -10.96
N ASP A 104 -3.61 -4.26 -11.48
CA ASP A 104 -4.23 -5.33 -10.69
C ASP A 104 -3.20 -6.04 -9.77
N SER A 105 -2.01 -6.33 -10.32
CA SER A 105 -0.92 -6.97 -9.58
C SER A 105 -0.36 -6.05 -8.50
N ASP A 106 -0.16 -4.76 -8.79
CA ASP A 106 0.33 -3.81 -7.77
C ASP A 106 -0.68 -3.63 -6.66
N MET A 107 -1.98 -3.57 -6.98
CA MET A 107 -3.02 -3.46 -5.96
C MET A 107 -2.99 -4.65 -5.00
N SER A 108 -2.89 -5.88 -5.50
CA SER A 108 -2.73 -7.07 -4.66
C SER A 108 -1.52 -6.96 -3.72
N ARG A 109 -0.36 -6.55 -4.24
CA ARG A 109 0.87 -6.43 -3.46
C ARG A 109 0.79 -5.31 -2.42
N ILE A 110 0.22 -4.17 -2.81
CA ILE A 110 0.01 -3.00 -1.95
C ILE A 110 -0.92 -3.35 -0.79
N LEU A 111 -2.04 -4.03 -1.05
CA LEU A 111 -3.00 -4.44 -0.03
C LEU A 111 -2.36 -5.39 0.98
N ASN A 112 -1.69 -6.44 0.49
CA ASN A 112 -0.99 -7.38 1.34
C ASN A 112 0.06 -6.69 2.22
N PHE A 113 0.81 -5.74 1.64
CA PHE A 113 1.81 -4.98 2.39
C PHE A 113 1.19 -4.01 3.40
N ALA A 114 0.09 -3.34 3.05
CA ALA A 114 -0.61 -2.43 3.95
C ALA A 114 -1.20 -3.15 5.16
N ILE A 115 -1.87 -4.28 4.93
CA ILE A 115 -2.40 -5.16 5.99
C ILE A 115 -1.23 -5.67 6.84
N TYR A 116 -0.14 -6.12 6.21
CA TYR A 116 1.04 -6.56 6.94
C TYR A 116 1.60 -5.49 7.89
N LEU A 117 1.78 -4.27 7.38
CA LEU A 117 2.29 -3.15 8.18
C LEU A 117 1.37 -2.77 9.32
N TYR A 118 0.06 -2.92 9.15
CA TYR A 118 -0.90 -2.66 10.21
C TYR A 118 -0.74 -3.64 11.38
N HIS A 119 -0.58 -4.94 11.11
CA HIS A 119 -0.41 -5.94 12.19
C HIS A 119 0.97 -5.88 12.87
N MET A 120 1.98 -5.33 12.19
CA MET A 120 3.34 -5.20 12.72
C MET A 120 3.60 -3.89 13.48
N ARG A 121 2.63 -2.97 13.49
CA ARG A 121 2.70 -1.68 14.19
C ARG A 121 1.85 -1.70 15.45
#